data_AF-A0A7C6FLD4-F1
#
_entry.id   AF-A0A7C6FLD4-F1
#
_cell.length_a   1.000
_cell.length_b   1.000
_cell.length_c   1.000
_cell.angle_alpha   90.00
_cell.angle_beta   90.00
_cell.angle_gamma   90.00
#
_symmetry.space_group_name_H-M   'P 1'
#
loop_
_entity.id
_entity.type
_entity.pdbx_description
1 polymer ?
#
loop_
_entity_poly.entity_id
_entity_poly.type
_entity_poly.pdbx_seq_one_letter_code
_entity_poly.pdbx_strand_id
1 'polypeptide(L)'
;MNTKLIFLIGIITVLILGTSAFGSENFSYNWWKVTFKSPVEFSQPVEVGLDAVSLLNPPNVDFKTVQIEITLVAVPKNMKEDLGNTDEDVIEYVKAVFLGTTEPPLETMDRSFLENTITGQVLDMAIPHDGLMEFYLVPLSNGDSLAIAFRWNLSIQREEVEKIISMVSSTLKEIPKE
;
A
#
# COMPACT_ATOMS: atom_id res chain seq x y z
N MET A 1 64.93 41.52 13.32
CA MET A 1 63.65 42.20 13.07
C MET A 1 63.02 41.57 11.83
N ASN A 2 61.91 40.88 12.03
CA ASN A 2 60.83 40.49 11.10
C ASN A 2 61.17 39.58 9.89
N THR A 3 60.97 38.26 10.00
CA THR A 3 59.73 37.49 9.68
C THR A 3 59.39 37.48 8.19
N LYS A 4 59.53 36.32 7.52
CA LYS A 4 58.39 35.57 6.94
C LYS A 4 58.82 34.26 6.26
N LEU A 5 58.34 33.21 6.90
CA LEU A 5 58.18 31.82 6.49
C LEU A 5 57.29 31.73 5.22
N ILE A 6 57.71 31.01 4.18
CA ILE A 6 56.84 30.63 3.06
C ILE A 6 56.73 29.11 3.06
N PHE A 7 55.71 28.60 3.74
CA PHE A 7 55.25 27.22 3.60
C PHE A 7 54.44 27.12 2.31
N LEU A 8 54.94 26.36 1.34
CA LEU A 8 54.18 25.99 0.14
C LEU A 8 53.38 24.72 0.48
N ILE A 9 52.14 24.90 0.95
CA ILE A 9 51.19 23.80 1.16
C ILE A 9 50.44 23.59 -0.15
N GLY A 10 50.77 22.52 -0.87
CA GLY A 10 49.96 22.03 -1.98
C GLY A 10 48.70 21.36 -1.43
N ILE A 11 47.57 22.05 -1.48
CA ILE A 11 46.26 21.47 -1.18
C ILE A 11 45.83 20.66 -2.41
N ILE A 12 45.87 19.33 -2.29
CA ILE A 12 45.16 18.41 -3.18
C ILE A 12 43.70 18.44 -2.74
N THR A 13 42.85 19.12 -3.51
CA THR A 13 41.40 19.08 -3.33
C THR A 13 40.88 17.78 -3.96
N VAL A 14 40.72 16.74 -3.15
CA VAL A 14 39.96 15.55 -3.56
C VAL A 14 38.48 15.94 -3.55
N LEU A 15 37.92 16.16 -4.74
CA LEU A 15 36.48 16.28 -4.96
C LEU A 15 35.89 14.89 -4.78
N ILE A 16 35.53 14.55 -3.54
CA ILE A 16 34.64 13.42 -3.28
C ILE A 16 33.26 13.88 -3.73
N LEU A 17 32.87 13.51 -4.95
CA LEU A 17 31.48 13.47 -5.34
C LEU A 17 30.80 12.46 -4.42
N GLY A 18 30.30 12.96 -3.29
CA GLY A 18 29.40 12.22 -2.42
C GLY A 18 28.14 11.98 -3.22
N THR A 19 28.07 10.83 -3.91
CA THR A 19 26.79 10.24 -4.27
C THR A 19 26.11 9.95 -2.95
N SER A 20 25.25 10.86 -2.50
CA SER A 20 24.26 10.54 -1.48
C SER A 20 23.38 9.46 -2.08
N ALA A 21 23.76 8.21 -1.82
CA ALA A 21 22.86 7.08 -1.92
C ALA A 21 21.72 7.39 -0.96
N PHE A 22 20.65 8.00 -1.48
CA PHE A 22 19.34 7.89 -0.86
C PHE A 22 19.04 6.39 -0.86
N GLY A 23 19.36 5.72 0.24
CA GLY A 23 18.77 4.43 0.52
C GLY A 23 17.27 4.67 0.49
N SER A 24 16.56 4.01 -0.43
CA SER A 24 15.11 4.01 -0.42
C SER A 24 14.69 3.33 0.88
N GLU A 25 14.42 4.12 1.92
CA GLU A 25 13.84 3.59 3.14
C GLU A 25 12.45 3.05 2.77
N ASN A 26 12.34 1.73 2.75
CA ASN A 26 11.07 1.05 2.55
C ASN A 26 10.43 0.87 3.93
N PHE A 27 9.18 1.32 4.06
CA PHE A 27 8.41 1.23 5.30
C PHE A 27 7.72 -0.12 5.36
N SER A 28 7.78 -0.81 6.50
CA SER A 28 7.18 -2.14 6.67
C SER A 28 5.90 -2.03 7.50
N TYR A 29 4.86 -2.74 7.07
CA TYR A 29 3.55 -2.77 7.72
C TYR A 29 3.19 -4.21 8.04
N ASN A 30 2.62 -4.41 9.23
CA ASN A 30 2.13 -5.70 9.69
C ASN A 30 0.69 -5.53 10.14
N TRP A 31 -0.20 -6.38 9.64
CA TRP A 31 -1.56 -6.45 10.14
C TRP A 31 -2.16 -7.82 9.88
N TRP A 32 -2.95 -8.30 10.85
CA TRP A 32 -3.60 -9.61 10.83
C TRP A 32 -2.59 -10.75 10.62
N LYS A 33 -2.51 -11.31 9.40
CA LYS A 33 -1.66 -12.45 9.04
C LYS A 33 -0.65 -12.11 7.95
N VAL A 34 -0.49 -10.83 7.63
CA VAL A 34 0.36 -10.40 6.52
C VAL A 34 1.33 -9.29 6.89
N THR A 35 2.42 -9.24 6.16
CA THR A 35 3.40 -8.16 6.16
C THR A 35 3.69 -7.72 4.73
N PHE A 36 3.96 -6.44 4.53
CA PHE A 36 4.39 -5.90 3.24
C PHE A 36 5.21 -4.63 3.42
N LYS A 37 5.77 -4.13 2.32
CA LYS A 37 6.54 -2.89 2.28
C LYS A 37 5.90 -1.85 1.36
N SER A 38 6.18 -0.58 1.65
CA SER A 38 5.82 0.57 0.82
C SER A 38 7.04 1.48 0.59
N PRO A 39 7.15 2.13 -0.58
CA PRO A 39 8.21 3.10 -0.86
C PRO A 39 7.94 4.46 -0.18
N VAL A 40 6.76 4.66 0.41
CA VAL A 40 6.37 5.87 1.14
C VAL A 40 5.80 5.52 2.51
N GLU A 41 5.91 6.46 3.45
CA GLU A 41 5.35 6.31 4.79
C GLU A 41 3.83 6.47 4.75
N PHE A 42 3.13 5.57 5.43
CA PHE A 42 1.72 5.61 5.76
C PHE A 42 1.57 5.71 7.27
N SER A 43 0.37 6.05 7.74
CA SER A 43 0.02 5.95 9.15
C SER A 43 0.22 4.54 9.71
N GLN A 44 0.21 4.42 11.04
CA GLN A 44 -0.11 3.14 11.66
C GLN A 44 -1.53 2.69 11.25
N PRO A 45 -1.84 1.38 11.31
CA PRO A 45 -3.18 0.88 11.04
C PRO A 45 -4.24 1.63 11.85
N VAL A 46 -5.21 2.22 11.16
CA VAL A 46 -6.38 2.88 11.77
C VAL A 46 -7.57 1.95 11.58
N GLU A 47 -8.24 1.56 12.67
CA GLU A 47 -9.44 0.72 12.59
C GLU A 47 -10.56 1.47 11.86
N VAL A 48 -11.11 0.84 10.81
CA VAL A 48 -12.26 1.35 10.02
C VAL A 48 -13.45 0.40 10.04
N GLY A 49 -13.33 -0.70 10.78
CA GLY A 49 -14.36 -1.70 11.03
C GLY A 49 -13.82 -2.77 11.97
N LEU A 50 -14.66 -3.73 12.37
CA LEU A 50 -14.23 -4.83 13.25
C LEU A 50 -13.11 -5.69 12.62
N ASP A 51 -13.17 -5.85 11.31
CA ASP A 51 -12.27 -6.72 10.54
C ASP A 51 -11.46 -5.93 9.51
N ALA A 52 -11.31 -4.61 9.68
CA ALA A 52 -10.68 -3.75 8.68
C ALA A 52 -9.85 -2.63 9.28
N VAL A 53 -8.71 -2.36 8.63
CA VAL A 53 -7.85 -1.20 8.91
C VAL A 53 -7.53 -0.43 7.64
N SER A 54 -7.31 0.87 7.80
CA SER A 54 -6.77 1.73 6.76
C SER A 54 -5.39 2.26 7.14
N LEU A 55 -4.52 2.36 6.13
CA LEU A 55 -3.23 3.02 6.19
C LEU A 55 -3.32 4.29 5.33
N LEU A 56 -3.00 5.44 5.91
CA LEU A 56 -3.21 6.75 5.27
C LEU A 56 -1.87 7.38 4.87
N ASN A 57 -1.79 7.86 3.64
CA ASN A 57 -0.69 8.67 3.14
C ASN A 57 -1.21 10.04 2.67
N PRO A 58 -0.59 11.16 3.10
CA PRO A 58 0.52 11.26 4.08
C PRO A 58 0.16 10.74 5.48
N PRO A 59 1.14 10.39 6.33
CA PRO A 59 0.86 9.96 7.70
C PRO A 59 0.28 11.12 8.52
N ASN A 60 -0.62 10.81 9.47
CA ASN A 60 -1.27 11.77 10.38
C ASN A 60 -2.33 12.70 9.75
N VAL A 61 -2.85 12.35 8.58
CA VAL A 61 -4.01 13.04 7.97
C VAL A 61 -5.31 12.36 8.35
N ASP A 62 -6.43 13.06 8.18
CA ASP A 62 -7.76 12.45 8.25
C ASP A 62 -8.19 11.87 6.89
N PHE A 63 -9.25 11.06 6.89
CA PHE A 63 -9.81 10.48 5.67
C PHE A 63 -10.34 11.52 4.66
N LYS A 64 -10.53 12.78 5.06
CA LYS A 64 -10.99 13.85 4.16
C LYS A 64 -9.83 14.51 3.42
N THR A 65 -8.60 14.32 3.86
CA THR A 65 -7.41 14.98 3.30
C THR A 65 -6.36 13.97 2.84
N VAL A 66 -6.62 12.67 3.05
CA VAL A 66 -5.80 11.56 2.56
C VAL A 66 -5.65 11.61 1.04
N GLN A 67 -4.45 11.36 0.57
CA GLN A 67 -4.11 11.31 -0.84
C GLN A 67 -4.15 9.89 -1.38
N ILE A 68 -3.57 8.96 -0.61
CA ILE A 68 -3.56 7.54 -0.89
C ILE A 68 -3.94 6.78 0.38
N GLU A 69 -4.85 5.84 0.24
CA GLU A 69 -5.30 4.96 1.31
C GLU A 69 -5.10 3.50 0.89
N ILE A 70 -4.57 2.69 1.81
CA ILE A 70 -4.58 1.23 1.67
C ILE A 70 -5.53 0.68 2.73
N THR A 71 -6.65 0.11 2.28
CA THR A 71 -7.60 -0.58 3.16
C THR A 71 -7.32 -2.07 3.13
N LEU A 72 -7.21 -2.69 4.30
CA LEU A 72 -7.00 -4.11 4.50
C LEU A 72 -8.20 -4.67 5.25
N VAL A 73 -8.81 -5.72 4.72
CA VAL A 73 -9.97 -6.39 5.33
C VAL A 73 -9.64 -7.86 5.53
N ALA A 74 -9.78 -8.33 6.76
CA ALA A 74 -9.66 -9.73 7.09
C ALA A 74 -10.92 -10.45 6.62
N VAL A 75 -10.76 -11.49 5.81
CA VAL A 75 -11.85 -12.37 5.38
C VAL A 75 -11.55 -13.78 5.89
N PRO A 76 -11.95 -14.09 7.13
CA PRO A 76 -11.86 -15.46 7.65
C PRO A 76 -12.62 -16.44 6.76
N LYS A 77 -12.12 -17.67 6.61
CA LYS A 77 -12.76 -18.69 5.78
C LYS A 77 -14.25 -18.94 6.09
N ASN A 78 -14.65 -18.81 7.35
CA ASN A 78 -16.05 -18.97 7.76
C ASN A 78 -16.95 -17.83 7.28
N MET A 79 -16.39 -16.63 7.05
CA MET A 79 -17.14 -15.52 6.44
C MET A 79 -17.57 -15.88 5.00
N LYS A 80 -16.70 -16.55 4.24
CA LYS A 80 -17.04 -17.04 2.91
C LYS A 80 -18.15 -18.09 2.96
N GLU A 81 -18.14 -18.97 3.98
CA GLU A 81 -19.21 -19.94 4.21
C GLU A 81 -20.56 -19.28 4.52
N ASP A 82 -20.55 -18.22 5.33
CA ASP A 82 -21.76 -17.49 5.75
C ASP A 82 -22.36 -16.64 4.62
N LEU A 83 -21.55 -16.16 3.67
CA LEU A 83 -21.97 -15.22 2.62
C LEU A 83 -22.45 -15.87 1.32
N GLY A 84 -22.26 -17.19 1.13
CA GLY A 84 -22.71 -17.88 -0.09
C GLY A 84 -21.68 -18.80 -0.75
N ASN A 85 -20.47 -18.93 -0.16
CA ASN A 85 -19.35 -19.76 -0.64
C ASN A 85 -18.73 -19.36 -1.98
N THR A 86 -19.08 -18.20 -2.55
CA THR A 86 -18.43 -17.67 -3.76
C THR A 86 -17.49 -16.52 -3.43
N ASP A 87 -16.47 -16.30 -4.27
CA ASP A 87 -15.60 -15.14 -4.12
C ASP A 87 -16.34 -13.86 -4.53
N GLU A 88 -17.27 -13.94 -5.47
CA GLU A 88 -18.12 -12.84 -5.89
C GLU A 88 -18.96 -12.27 -4.73
N ASP A 89 -19.61 -13.12 -3.94
CA ASP A 89 -20.43 -12.67 -2.78
C ASP A 89 -19.56 -11.97 -1.73
N VAL A 90 -18.35 -12.49 -1.49
CA VAL A 90 -17.38 -11.87 -0.58
C VAL A 90 -16.92 -10.51 -1.11
N ILE A 91 -16.64 -10.42 -2.41
CA ILE A 91 -16.24 -9.17 -3.07
C ILE A 91 -17.35 -8.13 -2.95
N GLU A 92 -18.60 -8.48 -3.25
CA GLU A 92 -19.74 -7.57 -3.15
C GLU A 92 -19.95 -7.08 -1.72
N TYR A 93 -19.87 -8.00 -0.74
CA TYR A 93 -19.96 -7.66 0.68
C TYR A 93 -18.84 -6.68 1.09
N VAL A 94 -17.59 -6.97 0.74
CA VAL A 94 -16.46 -6.11 1.11
C VAL A 94 -16.59 -4.73 0.50
N LYS A 95 -16.97 -4.65 -0.78
CA LYS A 95 -17.18 -3.38 -1.48
C LYS A 95 -18.25 -2.54 -0.80
N ALA A 96 -19.40 -3.15 -0.47
CA ALA A 96 -20.51 -2.46 0.15
C ALA A 96 -20.18 -2.01 1.58
N VAL A 97 -19.60 -2.89 2.40
CA VAL A 97 -19.43 -2.67 3.84
C VAL A 97 -18.20 -1.84 4.18
N PHE A 98 -17.07 -2.10 3.53
CA PHE A 98 -15.79 -1.47 3.88
C PHE A 98 -15.34 -0.42 2.87
N LEU A 99 -15.67 -0.57 1.59
CA LEU A 99 -15.23 0.36 0.53
C LEU A 99 -16.30 1.39 0.16
N GLY A 100 -17.52 1.24 0.69
CA GLY A 100 -18.61 2.20 0.51
C GLY A 100 -19.12 2.30 -0.92
N THR A 101 -19.01 1.24 -1.72
CA THR A 101 -19.47 1.23 -3.12
C THR A 101 -20.11 -0.08 -3.50
N THR A 102 -21.11 -0.03 -4.36
CA THR A 102 -21.71 -1.21 -5.03
C THR A 102 -21.57 -1.12 -6.54
N GLU A 103 -20.82 -0.14 -7.04
CA GLU A 103 -20.67 0.11 -8.46
C GLU A 103 -19.91 -1.04 -9.15
N PRO A 104 -20.25 -1.37 -10.41
CA PRO A 104 -19.49 -2.35 -11.17
C PRO A 104 -18.06 -1.84 -11.47
N PRO A 105 -17.11 -2.75 -11.71
CA PRO A 105 -15.76 -2.36 -12.13
C PRO A 105 -15.76 -1.63 -13.48
N LEU A 106 -14.93 -0.59 -13.56
CA LEU A 106 -14.61 0.08 -14.83
C LEU A 106 -13.82 -0.85 -15.74
N GLU A 107 -12.85 -1.55 -15.16
CA GLU A 107 -11.98 -2.51 -15.81
C GLU A 107 -11.40 -3.49 -14.77
N THR A 108 -10.70 -4.51 -15.25
CA THR A 108 -9.97 -5.47 -14.42
C THR A 108 -8.47 -5.21 -14.52
N MET A 109 -7.73 -5.48 -13.45
CA MET A 109 -6.27 -5.33 -13.39
C MET A 109 -5.65 -6.57 -12.76
N ASP A 110 -4.61 -7.13 -13.37
CA ASP A 110 -3.91 -8.30 -12.83
C ASP A 110 -2.69 -7.87 -12.02
N ARG A 111 -2.51 -8.46 -10.82
CA ARG A 111 -1.33 -8.27 -9.97
C ARG A 111 -0.83 -9.58 -9.42
N SER A 112 0.47 -9.69 -9.18
CA SER A 112 1.03 -10.83 -8.47
C SER A 112 1.04 -10.59 -6.96
N PHE A 113 0.31 -11.41 -6.21
CA PHE A 113 0.34 -11.46 -4.75
C PHE A 113 0.67 -12.89 -4.31
N LEU A 114 1.59 -13.07 -3.37
CA LEU A 114 1.93 -14.39 -2.82
C LEU A 114 2.22 -15.44 -3.92
N GLU A 115 2.97 -15.05 -4.96
CA GLU A 115 3.31 -15.88 -6.13
C GLU A 115 2.13 -16.26 -7.05
N ASN A 116 0.92 -15.76 -6.77
CA ASN A 116 -0.29 -15.98 -7.57
C ASN A 116 -0.65 -14.71 -8.34
N THR A 117 -1.10 -14.86 -9.60
CA THR A 117 -1.75 -13.77 -10.33
C THR A 117 -3.20 -13.66 -9.88
N ILE A 118 -3.57 -12.50 -9.34
CA ILE A 118 -4.91 -12.17 -8.86
C ILE A 118 -5.48 -11.09 -9.77
N THR A 119 -6.64 -11.36 -10.36
CA THR A 119 -7.41 -10.37 -11.10
C THR A 119 -8.23 -9.54 -10.13
N GLY A 120 -7.92 -8.25 -10.06
CA GLY A 120 -8.64 -7.26 -9.27
C GLY A 120 -9.60 -6.41 -10.10
N GLN A 121 -10.26 -5.50 -9.40
CA GLN A 121 -11.23 -4.56 -9.96
C GLN A 121 -10.70 -3.12 -9.85
N VAL A 122 -10.82 -2.36 -10.93
CA VAL A 122 -10.67 -0.90 -10.90
C VAL A 122 -12.05 -0.28 -10.73
N LEU A 123 -12.23 0.52 -9.68
CA LEU A 123 -13.48 1.16 -9.31
C LEU A 123 -13.32 2.69 -9.34
N ASP A 124 -14.39 3.37 -9.75
CA ASP A 124 -14.51 4.82 -9.56
C ASP A 124 -14.93 5.13 -8.12
N MET A 125 -14.44 6.24 -7.58
CA MET A 125 -14.73 6.68 -6.22
C MET A 125 -15.11 8.15 -6.22
N ALA A 126 -16.34 8.47 -5.82
CA ALA A 126 -16.81 9.85 -5.75
C ALA A 126 -16.76 10.48 -4.34
N ILE A 127 -16.61 9.69 -3.28
CA ILE A 127 -16.74 10.18 -1.88
C ILE A 127 -15.59 9.69 -1.01
N PRO A 128 -14.92 10.55 -0.20
CA PRO A 128 -15.18 11.99 -0.05
C PRO A 128 -14.64 12.86 -1.19
N HIS A 129 -13.80 12.32 -2.08
CA HIS A 129 -13.29 12.99 -3.26
C HIS A 129 -13.21 12.03 -4.44
N ASP A 130 -13.28 12.60 -5.64
CA ASP A 130 -13.04 11.92 -6.91
C ASP A 130 -11.66 11.24 -6.90
N GLY A 131 -11.67 9.97 -7.26
CA GLY A 131 -10.51 9.11 -7.17
C GLY A 131 -10.76 7.79 -7.85
N LEU A 132 -9.71 6.98 -7.88
CA LEU A 132 -9.79 5.60 -8.34
C LEU A 132 -9.41 4.68 -7.21
N MET A 133 -9.88 3.44 -7.31
CA MET A 133 -9.54 2.37 -6.40
C MET A 133 -9.19 1.11 -7.18
N GLU A 134 -8.07 0.46 -6.82
CA GLU A 134 -7.79 -0.92 -7.21
C GLU A 134 -8.08 -1.83 -6.03
N PHE A 135 -8.90 -2.85 -6.24
CA PHE A 135 -9.33 -3.80 -5.20
C PHE A 135 -9.03 -5.24 -5.60
N TYR A 136 -8.53 -6.04 -4.65
CA TYR A 136 -8.17 -7.45 -4.82
C TYR A 136 -8.64 -8.28 -3.63
N LEU A 137 -9.06 -9.51 -3.89
CA LEU A 137 -9.26 -10.55 -2.88
C LEU A 137 -8.12 -11.56 -2.99
N VAL A 138 -7.18 -11.53 -2.05
CA VAL A 138 -5.95 -12.33 -2.05
C VAL A 138 -6.15 -13.56 -1.16
N PRO A 139 -6.14 -14.80 -1.71
CA PRO A 139 -6.24 -16.00 -0.91
C PRO A 139 -4.98 -16.22 -0.07
N LEU A 140 -5.14 -16.64 1.18
CA LEU A 140 -4.07 -17.02 2.09
C LEU A 140 -3.96 -18.54 2.21
N SER A 141 -2.78 -19.02 2.58
CA SER A 141 -2.45 -20.46 2.66
C SER A 141 -3.33 -21.27 3.61
N ASN A 142 -3.96 -20.62 4.59
CA ASN A 142 -4.80 -21.27 5.59
C ASN A 142 -6.30 -21.32 5.21
N GLY A 143 -6.65 -20.88 4.00
CA GLY A 143 -8.02 -20.82 3.48
C GLY A 143 -8.77 -19.53 3.82
N ASP A 144 -8.17 -18.62 4.60
CA ASP A 144 -8.69 -17.26 4.72
C ASP A 144 -8.32 -16.44 3.47
N SER A 145 -8.90 -15.25 3.34
CA SER A 145 -8.52 -14.28 2.30
C SER A 145 -8.24 -12.90 2.92
N LEU A 146 -7.38 -12.13 2.27
CA LEU A 146 -7.16 -10.71 2.54
C LEU A 146 -7.79 -9.90 1.41
N ALA A 147 -8.79 -9.08 1.74
CA ALA A 147 -9.22 -8.03 0.82
C ALA A 147 -8.28 -6.83 0.97
N ILE A 148 -7.71 -6.36 -0.15
CA ILE A 148 -6.82 -5.19 -0.19
C ILE A 148 -7.33 -4.20 -1.23
N ALA A 149 -7.51 -2.95 -0.82
CA ALA A 149 -7.91 -1.85 -1.69
C ALA A 149 -6.86 -0.73 -1.63
N PHE A 150 -6.47 -0.23 -2.79
CA PHE A 150 -5.62 0.95 -2.96
C PHE A 150 -6.48 2.06 -3.52
N ARG A 151 -6.74 3.09 -2.74
CA ARG A 151 -7.51 4.25 -3.16
C ARG A 151 -6.57 5.44 -3.33
N TRP A 152 -6.76 6.24 -4.38
CA TRP A 152 -6.03 7.50 -4.54
C TRP A 152 -6.89 8.59 -5.18
N ASN A 153 -6.57 9.83 -4.84
CA ASN A 153 -7.17 11.02 -5.45
C ASN A 153 -6.62 11.23 -6.88
N LEU A 154 -7.44 11.71 -7.81
CA LEU A 154 -7.03 11.98 -9.21
C LEU A 154 -5.94 13.05 -9.36
N SER A 155 -5.67 13.85 -8.33
CA SER A 155 -4.55 14.79 -8.29
C SER A 155 -3.18 14.12 -8.13
N ILE A 156 -3.14 12.86 -7.72
CA ILE A 156 -1.92 12.07 -7.58
C ILE A 156 -1.54 11.43 -8.91
N GLN A 157 -0.26 11.50 -9.26
CA GLN A 157 0.24 10.90 -10.49
C GLN A 157 0.10 9.38 -10.45
N ARG A 158 -0.45 8.80 -11.52
CA ARG A 158 -0.69 7.35 -11.63
C ARG A 158 0.60 6.55 -11.43
N GLU A 159 1.73 7.06 -11.92
CA GLU A 159 3.05 6.43 -11.79
C GLU A 159 3.54 6.35 -10.34
N GLU A 160 3.14 7.29 -9.48
CA GLU A 160 3.48 7.27 -8.05
C GLU A 160 2.68 6.19 -7.32
N VAL A 161 1.38 6.10 -7.63
CA VAL A 161 0.49 5.05 -7.10
C VAL A 161 0.95 3.67 -7.56
N GLU A 162 1.32 3.52 -8.83
CA GLU A 162 1.80 2.26 -9.41
C GLU A 162 3.03 1.73 -8.68
N LYS A 163 3.98 2.59 -8.29
CA LYS A 163 5.15 2.18 -7.50
C LYS A 163 4.76 1.62 -6.13
N ILE A 164 3.75 2.20 -5.49
CA ILE A 164 3.23 1.73 -4.21
C ILE A 164 2.56 0.36 -4.40
N ILE A 165 1.60 0.24 -5.32
CA ILE A 165 0.88 -1.02 -5.57
C ILE A 165 1.86 -2.14 -5.98
N SER A 166 2.82 -1.84 -6.85
CA SER A 166 3.84 -2.79 -7.28
C SER A 166 4.73 -3.27 -6.11
N MET A 167 5.16 -2.36 -5.22
CA MET A 167 5.94 -2.77 -4.06
C MET A 167 5.10 -3.56 -3.06
N VAL A 168 3.88 -3.13 -2.76
CA VAL A 168 3.00 -3.83 -1.81
C VAL A 168 2.70 -5.24 -2.33
N SER A 169 2.30 -5.37 -3.60
CA SER A 169 1.96 -6.67 -4.20
C SER A 169 3.16 -7.63 -4.27
N SER A 170 4.34 -7.16 -4.68
CA SER A 170 5.56 -7.97 -4.75
C SER A 170 6.20 -8.31 -3.41
N THR A 171 5.89 -7.56 -2.35
CA THR A 171 6.48 -7.77 -1.01
C THR A 171 5.51 -8.32 0.01
N LEU A 172 4.23 -8.47 -0.34
CA LEU A 172 3.23 -9.11 0.52
C LEU A 172 3.66 -10.53 0.86
N LYS A 173 3.65 -10.85 2.15
CA LYS A 173 3.96 -12.18 2.70
C LYS A 173 3.03 -12.50 3.84
N GLU A 174 2.70 -13.78 3.97
CA GLU A 174 2.07 -14.28 5.20
C GLU A 174 3.07 -14.28 6.36
N ILE A 175 2.62 -13.86 7.53
CA ILE A 175 3.36 -13.99 8.78
C ILE A 175 3.27 -15.47 9.19
N PRO A 176 4.40 -16.15 9.50
CA PRO A 176 4.37 -17.53 9.95
C PRO A 176 3.45 -17.72 11.16
N LYS A 177 2.67 -18.80 11.18
CA LYS A 177 1.91 -19.19 12.37
C LYS A 177 2.90 -19.56 13.48
N GLU A 178 2.64 -19.06 14.68
CA GLU A 178 3.27 -19.58 15.92
C GLU A 178 2.77 -20.99 16.26
#